data_AF-A0A7V9V9D0-F1
#
_entry.id   AF-A0A7V9V9D0-F1
#
_cell.length_a   1.000
_cell.length_b   1.000
_cell.length_c   1.000
_cell.angle_alpha   90.00
_cell.angle_beta   90.00
_cell.angle_gamma   90.00
#
_symmetry.space_group_name_H-M   'P 1'
#
loop_
_entity.id
_entity.type
_entity.pdbx_description
1 polymer ?
#
loop_
_entity_poly.entity_id
_entity_poly.type
_entity_poly.pdbx_seq_one_letter_code
_entity_poly.pdbx_strand_id
1 'polypeptide(L)'
;MRVVTQELLDSDALARTLLPREALVLERAVLPSSDGSTTFEADDGPFRPYRRTVESEPTDDGMHRVRQVVEYGADIPFFGRLLDLLARHHMGELLPRPRPPWWSPPQRLDAQAARALAALSALSIVLGYLGTLLTQTMTFAAAEFGAPKSAQGVALAMVRADVVVAVGLVAWSDRRGRRRTLVLASAAGCAVTATGALAPSLFVLAASQVAARGFVTAAVVTVGIVAAEEMPAGSRAFAVSLLAMWGGLGAGFAAVFLLPVADVSEWAWRLLFALALCGLPLVAAVSRRLPESRRFRAAHPDAAMTGHGRRFLLLAVSGFLLNLFLAPAAQFSNEYLRTERGFSAGRIALFTFITATPGSIGIIVGGRLAERGRRVVAAIGVAGGVGATVLMFLVSGWPLWVWSLTGSILGAATVPALGVYGPELFPTSLRGRANGLITVPARLGSVAGLLAVGFLATSLDTLGPAMALLALGPAVLAVVIMVAYPETAHLELEKLNPEDATPPEP
;
A
#
# COMPACT_ATOMS: atom_id res chain seq x y z
N MET A 1 29.80 1.54 -5.77
CA MET A 1 30.09 0.75 -4.56
C MET A 1 31.05 -0.36 -4.95
N ARG A 2 31.92 -0.81 -4.04
CA ARG A 2 32.93 -1.83 -4.30
C ARG A 2 32.98 -2.82 -3.15
N VAL A 3 32.90 -4.11 -3.45
CA VAL A 3 33.04 -5.22 -2.49
C VAL A 3 34.20 -6.07 -2.95
N VAL A 4 35.10 -6.41 -2.02
CA VAL A 4 36.26 -7.27 -2.27
C VAL A 4 36.15 -8.47 -1.34
N THR A 5 36.19 -9.67 -1.90
CA THR A 5 36.18 -10.93 -1.17
C THR A 5 37.43 -11.72 -1.55
N GLN A 6 38.12 -12.27 -0.57
CA GLN A 6 39.27 -13.14 -0.76
C GLN A 6 39.06 -14.42 0.05
N GLU A 7 39.15 -15.56 -0.61
CA GLU A 7 38.97 -16.88 0.03
C GLU A 7 39.81 -17.93 -0.70
N LEU A 8 40.18 -19.00 0.01
CA LEU A 8 40.83 -20.18 -0.57
C LEU A 8 39.73 -21.17 -0.99
N LEU A 9 39.67 -21.50 -2.27
CA LEU A 9 38.66 -22.39 -2.84
C LEU A 9 39.31 -23.64 -3.44
N ASP A 10 38.61 -24.76 -3.39
CA ASP A 10 38.98 -25.94 -4.17
C ASP A 10 38.68 -25.73 -5.67
N SER A 11 39.13 -26.66 -6.50
CA SER A 11 38.97 -26.53 -7.96
C SER A 11 37.51 -26.54 -8.42
N ASP A 12 36.60 -27.23 -7.70
CA ASP A 12 35.16 -27.28 -8.03
C ASP A 12 34.44 -25.98 -7.66
N ALA A 13 34.74 -25.42 -6.48
CA ALA A 13 34.22 -24.13 -6.03
C ALA A 13 34.76 -22.97 -6.89
N LEU A 14 36.01 -23.05 -7.36
CA LEU A 14 36.54 -22.11 -8.35
C LEU A 14 35.75 -22.17 -9.66
N ALA A 15 35.52 -23.37 -10.20
CA ALA A 15 34.74 -23.55 -11.44
C ALA A 15 33.33 -22.95 -11.31
N ARG A 16 32.67 -23.15 -10.16
CA ARG A 16 31.35 -22.55 -9.87
C ARG A 16 31.40 -21.03 -9.71
N THR A 17 32.47 -20.47 -9.16
CA THR A 17 32.65 -19.01 -9.02
C THR A 17 32.84 -18.32 -10.38
N LEU A 18 33.38 -19.03 -11.36
CA LEU A 18 33.57 -18.57 -12.74
C LEU A 18 32.32 -18.69 -13.61
N LEU A 19 31.19 -19.18 -13.08
CA LEU A 19 29.91 -19.16 -13.79
C LEU A 19 29.25 -17.77 -13.65
N PRO A 20 28.52 -17.31 -14.69
CA PRO A 20 27.71 -16.09 -14.60
C PRO A 20 26.58 -16.26 -13.58
N ARG A 21 26.29 -15.20 -12.83
CA ARG A 21 25.14 -15.14 -11.92
C ARG A 21 23.85 -14.85 -12.70
N GLU A 22 22.75 -15.44 -12.24
CA GLU A 22 21.42 -15.25 -12.87
C GLU A 22 20.37 -14.63 -11.93
N ALA A 23 20.60 -14.65 -10.61
CA ALA A 23 19.60 -14.30 -9.61
C ALA A 23 19.30 -12.78 -9.57
N LEU A 24 20.10 -12.01 -8.84
CA LEU A 24 19.85 -10.57 -8.63
C LEU A 24 20.29 -9.71 -9.82
N VAL A 25 21.34 -10.14 -10.51
CA VAL A 25 21.91 -9.54 -11.72
C VAL A 25 22.09 -10.68 -12.71
N LEU A 26 21.64 -10.49 -13.94
CA LEU A 26 21.98 -11.38 -15.04
C LEU A 26 23.34 -10.97 -15.56
N GLU A 27 24.35 -11.80 -15.30
CA GLU A 27 25.71 -11.56 -15.74
C GLU A 27 25.95 -12.12 -17.14
N ARG A 28 26.72 -11.38 -17.93
CA ARG A 28 27.32 -11.85 -19.15
C ARG A 28 28.83 -11.81 -19.01
N ALA A 29 29.50 -12.91 -19.31
CA ALA A 29 30.95 -12.94 -19.35
C ALA A 29 31.46 -12.04 -20.48
N VAL A 30 32.42 -11.18 -20.16
CA VAL A 30 33.21 -10.43 -21.15
C VAL A 30 34.39 -11.33 -21.55
N LEU A 31 34.82 -11.26 -22.81
CA LEU A 31 35.93 -12.06 -23.34
C LEU A 31 37.14 -12.05 -22.38
N PRO A 32 37.90 -13.16 -22.27
CA PRO A 32 38.98 -13.28 -21.30
C PRO A 32 39.98 -12.12 -21.45
N SER A 33 40.29 -11.46 -20.35
CA SER A 33 41.41 -10.51 -20.33
C SER A 33 42.72 -11.27 -20.55
N SER A 34 43.72 -10.62 -21.16
CA SER A 34 45.07 -11.15 -21.35
C SER A 34 45.75 -11.60 -20.06
N ASP A 35 45.24 -11.14 -18.91
CA ASP A 35 45.87 -11.25 -17.60
C ASP A 35 45.32 -12.44 -16.79
N GLY A 36 44.54 -13.35 -17.41
CA GLY A 36 43.96 -14.53 -16.75
C GLY A 36 42.77 -14.24 -15.83
N SER A 37 42.35 -12.97 -15.69
CA SER A 37 41.15 -12.59 -14.94
C SER A 37 39.87 -12.78 -15.76
N THR A 38 38.80 -13.23 -15.11
CA THR A 38 37.47 -13.36 -15.71
C THR A 38 36.60 -12.17 -15.30
N THR A 39 36.07 -11.43 -16.27
CA THR A 39 35.21 -10.26 -16.02
C THR A 39 33.77 -10.55 -16.46
N PHE A 40 32.80 -10.14 -15.64
CA PHE A 40 31.37 -10.19 -15.91
C PHE A 40 30.76 -8.79 -15.86
N GLU A 41 29.83 -8.52 -16.78
CA GLU A 41 29.03 -7.30 -16.82
C GLU A 41 27.55 -7.63 -16.67
N ALA A 42 26.74 -6.66 -16.23
CA ALA A 42 25.29 -6.85 -16.13
C ALA A 42 24.61 -6.70 -17.49
N ASP A 43 23.94 -7.75 -17.93
CA ASP A 43 23.00 -7.73 -19.06
C ASP A 43 21.66 -7.15 -18.60
N ASP A 44 21.16 -7.64 -17.46
CA ASP A 44 19.89 -7.22 -16.85
C ASP A 44 19.99 -7.18 -15.31
N GLY A 45 19.15 -6.37 -14.68
CA GLY A 45 19.12 -6.17 -13.23
C GLY A 45 19.10 -4.71 -12.79
N PRO A 46 18.98 -4.46 -11.47
CA PRO A 46 18.71 -3.14 -10.92
C PRO A 46 19.98 -2.27 -10.77
N PHE A 47 21.18 -2.83 -10.98
CA PHE A 47 22.45 -2.14 -10.75
C PHE A 47 23.13 -1.76 -12.06
N ARG A 48 23.42 -0.47 -12.24
CA ARG A 48 24.23 0.07 -13.35
C ARG A 48 25.08 1.26 -12.85
N PRO A 49 26.38 1.32 -13.18
CA PRO A 49 27.18 0.25 -13.82
C PRO A 49 27.33 -0.97 -12.91
N TYR A 50 27.64 -2.15 -13.47
CA TYR A 50 27.94 -3.37 -12.71
C TYR A 50 29.08 -4.12 -13.41
N ARG A 51 30.10 -4.48 -12.63
CA ARG A 51 31.26 -5.25 -13.08
C ARG A 51 31.73 -6.17 -11.96
N ARG A 52 31.91 -7.45 -12.26
CA ARG A 52 32.53 -8.43 -11.37
C ARG A 52 33.79 -8.96 -12.01
N THR A 53 34.92 -8.83 -11.33
CA THR A 53 36.21 -9.38 -11.75
C THR A 53 36.63 -10.46 -10.78
N VAL A 54 37.00 -11.63 -11.30
CA VAL A 54 37.51 -12.75 -10.52
C VAL A 54 38.94 -13.04 -10.98
N GLU A 55 39.86 -12.98 -10.04
CA GLU A 55 41.28 -13.33 -10.17
C GLU A 55 41.52 -14.61 -9.36
N SER A 56 42.27 -15.56 -9.89
CA SER A 56 42.60 -16.81 -9.20
C SER A 56 44.09 -17.12 -9.32
N GLU A 57 44.75 -17.36 -8.19
CA GLU A 57 46.14 -17.79 -8.13
C GLU A 57 46.21 -19.21 -7.56
N PRO A 58 46.89 -20.16 -8.23
CA PRO A 58 47.09 -21.50 -7.68
C PRO A 58 48.00 -21.46 -6.45
N THR A 59 47.73 -22.32 -5.47
CA THR A 59 48.53 -22.50 -4.25
C THR A 59 49.08 -23.93 -4.21
N ASP A 60 50.21 -24.16 -3.53
CA ASP A 60 50.95 -25.44 -3.52
C ASP A 60 50.12 -26.66 -3.03
N ASP A 61 49.06 -26.41 -2.26
CA ASP A 61 48.19 -27.43 -1.64
C ASP A 61 46.99 -27.87 -2.54
N GLY A 62 46.99 -27.53 -3.83
CA GLY A 62 45.87 -27.84 -4.75
C GLY A 62 44.63 -26.96 -4.55
N MET A 63 44.74 -25.93 -3.71
CA MET A 63 43.75 -24.88 -3.48
C MET A 63 44.06 -23.64 -4.34
N HIS A 64 43.05 -22.82 -4.59
CA HIS A 64 43.17 -21.58 -5.36
C HIS A 64 42.86 -20.39 -4.47
N ARG A 65 43.76 -19.41 -4.41
CA ARG A 65 43.48 -18.12 -3.80
C ARG A 65 42.64 -17.31 -4.77
N VAL A 66 41.36 -17.15 -4.45
CA VAL A 66 40.40 -16.44 -5.31
C VAL A 66 40.15 -15.06 -4.74
N ARG A 67 40.34 -14.04 -5.58
CA ARG A 67 40.04 -12.65 -5.27
C ARG A 67 38.93 -12.17 -6.20
N GLN A 68 37.79 -11.85 -5.61
CA GLN A 68 36.64 -11.29 -6.31
C GLN A 68 36.48 -9.81 -5.99
N VAL A 69 36.34 -8.98 -7.03
CA VAL A 69 36.00 -7.56 -6.91
C VAL A 69 34.67 -7.33 -7.61
N VAL A 70 33.66 -6.89 -6.88
CA VAL A 70 32.35 -6.51 -7.44
C VAL A 70 32.17 -5.00 -7.31
N GLU A 71 32.08 -4.32 -8.45
CA GLU A 71 31.80 -2.90 -8.57
C GLU A 71 30.39 -2.71 -9.11
N TYR A 72 29.55 -2.01 -8.36
CA TYR A 72 28.17 -1.79 -8.77
C TYR A 72 27.65 -0.41 -8.37
N GLY A 73 26.76 0.16 -9.17
CA GLY A 73 26.02 1.37 -8.93
C GLY A 73 24.53 1.08 -8.83
N ALA A 74 23.85 1.65 -7.85
CA ALA A 74 22.40 1.59 -7.75
C ALA A 74 21.84 2.98 -8.10
N ASP A 75 21.16 3.13 -9.25
CA ASP A 75 20.39 4.36 -9.56
C ASP A 75 19.03 4.34 -8.84
N ILE A 76 19.09 4.20 -7.51
CA ILE A 76 17.94 4.00 -6.65
C ILE A 76 17.79 5.23 -5.76
N PRO A 77 16.84 6.12 -6.08
CA PRO A 77 16.68 7.37 -5.35
C PRO A 77 16.23 7.10 -3.91
N PHE A 78 16.76 7.91 -2.98
CA PHE A 78 16.46 7.91 -1.53
C PHE A 78 16.89 6.66 -0.75
N PHE A 79 16.77 5.46 -1.33
CA PHE A 79 17.01 4.18 -0.66
C PHE A 79 18.32 3.50 -1.07
N GLY A 80 19.16 4.12 -1.90
CA GLY A 80 20.39 3.52 -2.40
C GLY A 80 21.32 2.98 -1.31
N ARG A 81 21.47 3.69 -0.18
CA ARG A 81 22.27 3.21 0.97
C ARG A 81 21.66 2.01 1.68
N LEU A 82 20.34 2.00 1.84
CA LEU A 82 19.62 0.88 2.47
C LEU A 82 19.76 -0.38 1.61
N LEU A 83 19.53 -0.25 0.30
CA LEU A 83 19.71 -1.39 -0.61
C LEU A 83 21.16 -1.85 -0.63
N ASP A 84 22.11 -0.92 -0.63
CA ASP A 84 23.52 -1.26 -0.61
C ASP A 84 23.92 -2.06 0.64
N LEU A 85 23.43 -1.70 1.83
CA LEU A 85 23.65 -2.50 3.04
C LEU A 85 23.13 -3.93 2.90
N LEU A 86 21.95 -4.12 2.29
CA LEU A 86 21.37 -5.44 2.05
C LEU A 86 22.08 -6.21 0.93
N ALA A 87 22.48 -5.50 -0.12
CA ALA A 87 23.11 -6.07 -1.32
C ALA A 87 24.57 -6.43 -1.09
N ARG A 88 25.32 -5.66 -0.29
CA ARG A 88 26.76 -5.90 -0.02
C ARG A 88 27.06 -7.33 0.37
N HIS A 89 26.27 -7.89 1.28
CA HIS A 89 26.46 -9.26 1.75
C HIS A 89 26.30 -10.26 0.60
N HIS A 90 25.23 -10.14 -0.19
CA HIS A 90 24.98 -11.02 -1.33
C HIS A 90 25.96 -10.81 -2.50
N MET A 91 26.41 -9.57 -2.73
CA MET A 91 27.43 -9.27 -3.74
C MET A 91 28.80 -9.85 -3.36
N GLY A 92 29.10 -9.92 -2.06
CA GLY A 92 30.34 -10.48 -1.53
C GLY A 92 30.43 -12.01 -1.55
N GLU A 93 29.32 -12.72 -1.66
CA GLU A 93 29.31 -14.19 -1.78
C GLU A 93 30.07 -14.62 -3.04
N LEU A 94 31.00 -15.58 -2.92
CA LEU A 94 31.79 -16.10 -4.05
C LEU A 94 30.98 -17.10 -4.89
N LEU A 95 30.27 -18.01 -4.22
CA LEU A 95 29.45 -19.02 -4.87
C LEU A 95 28.12 -18.43 -5.36
N PRO A 96 27.72 -18.68 -6.62
CA PRO A 96 26.44 -18.23 -7.15
C PRO A 96 25.29 -18.93 -6.41
N ARG A 97 24.31 -18.14 -5.95
CA ARG A 97 23.04 -18.69 -5.44
C ARG A 97 22.03 -18.79 -6.58
N PRO A 98 21.31 -19.92 -6.71
CA PRO A 98 20.29 -20.10 -7.73
C PRO A 98 19.00 -19.32 -7.44
N ARG A 99 18.83 -18.76 -6.23
CA ARG A 99 17.60 -18.04 -5.82
C ARG A 99 17.91 -16.60 -5.42
N PRO A 100 17.02 -15.64 -5.75
CA PRO A 100 17.15 -14.28 -5.28
C PRO A 100 17.04 -14.21 -3.74
N PRO A 101 17.64 -13.19 -3.10
CA PRO A 101 17.54 -13.03 -1.66
C PRO A 101 16.11 -12.74 -1.22
N TRP A 102 15.78 -13.07 0.04
CA TRP A 102 14.41 -12.96 0.59
C TRP A 102 13.81 -11.54 0.55
N TRP A 103 14.64 -10.50 0.49
CA TRP A 103 14.23 -9.10 0.40
C TRP A 103 14.05 -8.61 -1.05
N SER A 104 14.48 -9.40 -2.04
CA SER A 104 14.35 -9.06 -3.47
C SER A 104 13.04 -9.64 -4.03
N PRO A 105 12.44 -8.97 -5.03
CA PRO A 105 11.31 -9.53 -5.75
C PRO A 105 11.62 -10.89 -6.41
N PRO A 106 10.61 -11.76 -6.61
CA PRO A 106 10.78 -13.10 -7.19
C PRO A 106 11.29 -13.07 -8.63
N GLN A 107 10.88 -12.06 -9.39
CA GLN A 107 11.37 -11.81 -10.75
C GLN A 107 12.29 -10.59 -10.73
N ARG A 108 13.44 -10.72 -11.36
CA ARG A 108 14.45 -9.65 -11.43
C ARG A 108 13.85 -8.37 -12.01
N LEU A 109 14.15 -7.25 -11.38
CA LEU A 109 13.77 -5.92 -11.85
C LEU A 109 14.88 -5.34 -12.72
N ASP A 110 14.51 -4.70 -13.82
CA ASP A 110 15.43 -3.85 -14.55
C ASP A 110 15.71 -2.54 -13.77
N ALA A 111 16.73 -1.80 -14.19
CA ALA A 111 17.13 -0.55 -13.54
C ALA A 111 16.01 0.51 -13.52
N GLN A 112 15.16 0.55 -14.55
CA GLN A 112 14.05 1.52 -14.64
C GLN A 112 12.96 1.18 -13.62
N ALA A 113 12.55 -0.09 -13.55
CA ALA A 113 11.58 -0.61 -12.61
C ALA A 113 12.05 -0.39 -11.18
N ALA A 114 13.31 -0.71 -10.86
CA ALA A 114 13.88 -0.47 -9.53
C ALA A 114 13.88 1.02 -9.15
N ARG A 115 14.26 1.90 -10.08
CA ARG A 115 14.23 3.36 -9.89
C ARG A 115 12.81 3.89 -9.70
N ALA A 116 11.85 3.43 -10.50
CA ALA A 116 10.44 3.80 -10.39
C ALA A 116 9.87 3.36 -9.04
N LEU A 117 10.09 2.10 -8.64
CA LEU A 117 9.63 1.54 -7.37
C LEU A 117 10.17 2.33 -6.17
N ALA A 118 11.44 2.70 -6.19
CA ALA A 118 12.05 3.50 -5.14
C ALA A 118 11.48 4.93 -5.08
N ALA A 119 11.28 5.58 -6.23
CA ALA A 119 10.67 6.90 -6.29
C ALA A 119 9.20 6.89 -5.82
N LEU A 120 8.43 5.89 -6.23
CA LEU A 120 7.05 5.67 -5.79
C LEU A 120 6.97 5.33 -4.30
N SER A 121 7.94 4.59 -3.75
CA SER A 121 8.03 4.27 -2.33
C SER A 121 8.24 5.53 -1.49
N ALA A 122 9.17 6.40 -1.88
CA ALA A 122 9.41 7.67 -1.21
C ALA A 122 8.16 8.58 -1.25
N LEU A 123 7.47 8.61 -2.39
CA LEU A 123 6.23 9.35 -2.53
C LEU A 123 5.09 8.76 -1.67
N SER A 124 5.03 7.43 -1.55
CA SER A 124 4.01 6.74 -0.76
C SER A 124 4.07 7.14 0.71
N ILE A 125 5.25 7.43 1.27
CA ILE A 125 5.40 7.98 2.63
C ILE A 125 4.64 9.31 2.77
N VAL A 126 4.83 10.23 1.82
CA VAL A 126 4.13 11.53 1.82
C VAL A 126 2.62 11.33 1.68
N LEU A 127 2.19 10.50 0.73
CA LEU A 127 0.77 10.25 0.49
C LEU A 127 0.08 9.55 1.66
N GLY A 128 0.78 8.63 2.33
CA GLY A 128 0.31 7.97 3.54
C GLY A 128 0.09 8.95 4.69
N TYR A 129 1.04 9.87 4.90
CA TYR A 129 0.93 10.96 5.87
C TYR A 129 -0.30 11.84 5.59
N LEU A 130 -0.41 12.37 4.36
CA LEU A 130 -1.52 13.26 3.99
C LEU A 130 -2.87 12.55 4.06
N GLY A 131 -2.92 11.27 3.69
CA GLY A 131 -4.15 10.49 3.63
C GLY A 131 -4.78 10.19 4.99
N THR A 132 -3.98 10.14 6.06
CA THR A 132 -4.46 9.86 7.43
C THR A 132 -4.50 11.09 8.32
N LEU A 133 -3.87 12.21 7.92
CA LEU A 133 -3.72 13.39 8.74
C LEU A 133 -5.04 13.89 9.35
N LEU A 134 -6.07 14.12 8.53
CA LEU A 134 -7.37 14.59 9.03
C LEU A 134 -8.00 13.61 10.02
N THR A 135 -7.89 12.31 9.76
CA THR A 135 -8.46 11.28 10.65
C THR A 135 -7.76 11.29 12.00
N GLN A 136 -6.45 11.49 12.02
CA GLN A 136 -5.66 11.55 13.25
C GLN A 136 -5.94 12.84 14.05
N THR A 137 -6.24 13.95 13.38
CA THR A 137 -6.40 15.27 14.00
C THR A 137 -7.85 15.71 14.24
N MET A 138 -8.84 15.06 13.62
CA MET A 138 -10.26 15.42 13.69
C MET A 138 -10.76 15.60 15.12
N THR A 139 -10.44 14.63 15.97
CA THR A 139 -10.71 14.61 17.41
C THR A 139 -10.19 15.89 18.10
N PHE A 140 -8.95 16.33 17.84
CA PHE A 140 -8.38 17.55 18.44
C PHE A 140 -8.98 18.82 17.87
N ALA A 141 -9.15 18.90 16.54
CA ALA A 141 -9.82 20.03 15.90
C ALA A 141 -11.26 20.21 16.41
N ALA A 142 -11.98 19.12 16.63
CA ALA A 142 -13.33 19.16 17.16
C ALA A 142 -13.37 19.66 18.61
N ALA A 143 -12.40 19.28 19.44
CA ALA A 143 -12.31 19.80 20.81
C ALA A 143 -12.07 21.31 20.82
N GLU A 144 -11.14 21.80 20.01
CA GLU A 144 -10.84 23.24 19.92
C GLU A 144 -12.06 24.05 19.44
N PHE A 145 -12.81 23.54 18.46
CA PHE A 145 -14.00 24.21 17.94
C PHE A 145 -15.28 23.95 18.76
N GLY A 146 -15.19 23.19 19.87
CA GLY A 146 -16.36 22.80 20.66
C GLY A 146 -17.41 22.00 19.86
N ALA A 147 -16.97 21.25 18.85
CA ALA A 147 -17.84 20.58 17.89
C ALA A 147 -18.30 19.20 18.40
N PRO A 148 -19.61 18.91 18.40
CA PRO A 148 -20.13 17.60 18.82
C PRO A 148 -19.73 16.48 17.85
N LYS A 149 -19.89 15.22 18.29
CA LYS A 149 -19.62 14.01 17.47
C LYS A 149 -20.40 14.03 16.14
N SER A 150 -21.59 14.62 16.09
CA SER A 150 -22.38 14.80 14.87
C SER A 150 -21.70 15.72 13.86
N ALA A 151 -21.13 16.84 14.31
CA ALA A 151 -20.38 17.76 13.45
C ALA A 151 -19.09 17.11 12.92
N GLN A 152 -18.41 16.29 13.72
CA GLN A 152 -17.28 15.46 13.26
C GLN A 152 -17.73 14.48 12.17
N GLY A 153 -18.84 13.77 12.39
CA GLY A 153 -19.44 12.86 11.41
C GLY A 153 -19.78 13.55 10.09
N VAL A 154 -20.39 14.73 10.14
CA VAL A 154 -20.71 15.55 8.96
C VAL A 154 -19.44 16.01 8.23
N ALA A 155 -18.43 16.50 8.96
CA ALA A 155 -17.17 16.93 8.38
C ALA A 155 -16.44 15.77 7.67
N LEU A 156 -16.34 14.62 8.33
CA LEU A 156 -15.72 13.41 7.76
C LEU A 156 -16.51 12.85 6.58
N ALA A 157 -17.83 12.95 6.60
CA ALA A 157 -18.70 12.54 5.50
C ALA A 157 -18.56 13.49 4.29
N MET A 158 -18.54 14.81 4.51
CA MET A 158 -18.32 15.82 3.48
C MET A 158 -17.01 15.56 2.73
N VAL A 159 -15.95 15.25 3.49
CA VAL A 159 -14.63 14.94 2.96
C VAL A 159 -14.63 13.73 2.00
N ARG A 160 -15.61 12.82 2.09
CA ARG A 160 -15.75 11.69 1.15
C ARG A 160 -16.16 12.10 -0.27
N ALA A 161 -16.55 13.37 -0.48
CA ALA A 161 -16.69 13.95 -1.81
C ALA A 161 -15.34 14.05 -2.56
N ASP A 162 -14.21 13.74 -1.89
CA ASP A 162 -12.87 13.61 -2.48
C ASP A 162 -12.84 12.73 -3.74
N VAL A 163 -13.71 11.73 -3.80
CA VAL A 163 -13.80 10.80 -4.94
C VAL A 163 -14.08 11.51 -6.27
N VAL A 164 -14.84 12.61 -6.26
CA VAL A 164 -15.17 13.35 -7.50
C VAL A 164 -13.92 13.99 -8.09
N VAL A 165 -13.12 14.65 -7.23
CA VAL A 165 -11.83 15.23 -7.61
C VAL A 165 -10.86 14.14 -8.05
N ALA A 166 -10.82 13.01 -7.32
CA ALA A 166 -9.93 11.91 -7.63
C ALA A 166 -10.20 11.28 -9.00
N VAL A 167 -11.47 10.99 -9.31
CA VAL A 167 -11.89 10.42 -10.61
C VAL A 167 -11.50 11.35 -11.76
N GLY A 168 -11.76 12.66 -11.62
CA GLY A 168 -11.39 13.63 -12.65
C GLY A 168 -9.87 13.67 -12.90
N LEU A 169 -9.07 13.61 -11.85
CA LEU A 169 -7.60 13.61 -11.96
C LEU A 169 -7.05 12.28 -12.49
N VAL A 170 -7.63 11.15 -12.14
CA VAL A 170 -7.23 9.84 -12.70
C VAL A 170 -7.54 9.80 -14.18
N ALA A 171 -8.74 10.22 -14.61
CA ALA A 171 -9.08 10.34 -16.03
C ALA A 171 -8.16 11.33 -16.76
N TRP A 172 -7.71 12.39 -16.06
CA TRP A 172 -6.72 13.32 -16.60
C TRP A 172 -5.34 12.67 -16.78
N SER A 173 -4.95 11.74 -15.90
CA SER A 173 -3.70 10.98 -16.01
C SER A 173 -3.65 10.08 -17.23
N ASP A 174 -4.80 9.55 -17.65
CA ASP A 174 -4.93 8.74 -18.88
C ASP A 174 -4.70 9.58 -20.15
N ARG A 175 -4.85 10.90 -20.08
CA ARG A 175 -4.70 11.80 -21.25
C ARG A 175 -3.41 12.58 -21.26
N ARG A 176 -2.91 13.00 -20.10
CA ARG A 176 -1.76 13.91 -19.98
C ARG A 176 -0.49 13.28 -19.42
N GLY A 177 -0.53 11.98 -19.09
CA GLY A 177 0.60 11.19 -18.62
C GLY A 177 0.60 10.98 -17.09
N ARG A 178 1.05 9.81 -16.66
CA ARG A 178 1.05 9.39 -15.25
C ARG A 178 1.99 10.24 -14.42
N ARG A 179 3.18 10.52 -14.94
CA ARG A 179 4.20 11.32 -14.23
C ARG A 179 3.68 12.71 -13.89
N ARG A 180 3.05 13.39 -14.85
CA ARG A 180 2.54 14.75 -14.65
C ARG A 180 1.42 14.77 -13.61
N THR A 181 0.49 13.83 -13.68
CA THR A 181 -0.58 13.74 -12.68
C THR A 181 -0.05 13.43 -11.30
N LEU A 182 0.88 12.49 -11.19
CA LEU A 182 1.44 12.12 -9.91
C LEU A 182 2.13 13.30 -9.22
N VAL A 183 2.95 14.06 -9.95
CA VAL A 183 3.67 15.21 -9.39
C VAL A 183 2.71 16.34 -9.01
N LEU A 184 1.78 16.70 -9.90
CA LEU A 184 0.84 17.80 -9.63
C LEU A 184 -0.14 17.45 -8.50
N ALA A 185 -0.69 16.25 -8.51
CA ALA A 185 -1.62 15.81 -7.46
C ALA A 185 -0.91 15.72 -6.11
N SER A 186 0.32 15.19 -6.03
CA SER A 186 1.05 15.18 -4.77
C SER A 186 1.42 16.59 -4.29
N ALA A 187 1.87 17.48 -5.18
CA ALA A 187 2.22 18.85 -4.81
C ALA A 187 1.00 19.67 -4.38
N ALA A 188 -0.09 19.60 -5.15
CA ALA A 188 -1.37 20.24 -4.79
C ALA A 188 -1.93 19.64 -3.50
N GLY A 189 -1.83 18.32 -3.32
CA GLY A 189 -2.17 17.62 -2.09
C GLY A 189 -1.45 18.21 -0.87
N CYS A 190 -0.12 18.36 -0.93
CA CYS A 190 0.65 19.00 0.15
C CYS A 190 0.20 20.45 0.40
N ALA A 191 0.09 21.26 -0.65
CA ALA A 191 -0.23 22.68 -0.54
C ALA A 191 -1.65 22.92 0.01
N VAL A 192 -2.65 22.21 -0.50
CA VAL A 192 -4.04 22.33 -0.06
C VAL A 192 -4.21 21.73 1.34
N THR A 193 -3.52 20.63 1.67
CA THR A 193 -3.52 20.10 3.04
C THR A 193 -3.04 21.17 4.03
N ALA A 194 -1.97 21.90 3.71
CA ALA A 194 -1.43 22.94 4.58
C ALA A 194 -2.40 24.09 4.87
N THR A 195 -3.36 24.36 3.98
CA THR A 195 -4.42 25.36 4.25
C THR A 195 -5.31 24.97 5.44
N GLY A 196 -5.38 23.68 5.80
CA GLY A 196 -6.07 23.20 7.00
C GLY A 196 -5.49 23.77 8.30
N ALA A 197 -4.21 24.18 8.32
CA ALA A 197 -3.60 24.84 9.47
C ALA A 197 -4.25 26.20 9.77
N LEU A 198 -4.81 26.86 8.76
CA LEU A 198 -5.42 28.19 8.87
C LEU A 198 -6.94 28.11 9.05
N ALA A 199 -7.51 26.91 9.20
CA ALA A 199 -8.95 26.73 9.28
C ALA A 199 -9.51 27.36 10.59
N PRO A 200 -10.48 28.29 10.49
CA PRO A 200 -11.12 28.91 11.66
C PRO A 200 -12.31 28.11 12.18
N SER A 201 -12.74 27.06 11.46
CA SER A 201 -13.87 26.22 11.85
C SER A 201 -13.75 24.83 11.24
N LEU A 202 -14.51 23.89 11.81
CA LEU A 202 -14.56 22.50 11.35
C LEU A 202 -15.05 22.38 9.90
N PHE A 203 -16.00 23.24 9.49
CA PHE A 203 -16.52 23.25 8.13
C PHE A 203 -15.46 23.70 7.12
N VAL A 204 -14.71 24.78 7.42
CA VAL A 204 -13.64 25.27 6.54
C VAL A 204 -12.51 24.23 6.47
N LEU A 205 -12.18 23.58 7.59
CA LEU A 205 -11.26 22.45 7.60
C LEU A 205 -11.75 21.35 6.66
N ALA A 206 -12.98 20.85 6.85
CA ALA A 206 -13.56 19.80 6.01
C ALA A 206 -13.56 20.17 4.52
N ALA A 207 -14.00 21.38 4.17
CA ALA A 207 -14.04 21.87 2.80
C ALA A 207 -12.65 21.90 2.15
N SER A 208 -11.64 22.42 2.85
CA SER A 208 -10.25 22.39 2.35
C SER A 208 -9.76 20.94 2.13
N GLN A 209 -10.16 20.03 3.01
CA GLN A 209 -9.72 18.64 2.98
C GLN A 209 -10.43 17.79 1.92
N VAL A 210 -11.61 18.20 1.41
CA VAL A 210 -12.23 17.56 0.23
C VAL A 210 -11.27 17.62 -0.96
N ALA A 211 -10.76 18.82 -1.26
CA ALA A 211 -9.81 19.01 -2.37
C ALA A 211 -8.48 18.32 -2.06
N ALA A 212 -7.92 18.51 -0.86
CA ALA A 212 -6.66 17.89 -0.47
C ALA A 212 -6.69 16.36 -0.60
N ARG A 213 -7.71 15.70 -0.03
CA ARG A 213 -7.86 14.24 -0.13
C ARG A 213 -8.15 13.79 -1.55
N GLY A 214 -8.84 14.60 -2.36
CA GLY A 214 -9.07 14.29 -3.76
C GLY A 214 -7.76 14.16 -4.54
N PHE A 215 -6.85 15.12 -4.34
CA PHE A 215 -5.50 15.07 -4.90
C PHE A 215 -4.69 13.87 -4.38
N VAL A 216 -4.71 13.61 -3.08
CA VAL A 216 -3.99 12.48 -2.47
C VAL A 216 -4.51 11.15 -3.00
N THR A 217 -5.84 10.97 -3.07
CA THR A 217 -6.46 9.75 -3.59
C THR A 217 -6.10 9.52 -5.06
N ALA A 218 -6.13 10.56 -5.89
CA ALA A 218 -5.68 10.47 -7.29
C ALA A 218 -4.21 10.05 -7.39
N ALA A 219 -3.34 10.63 -6.56
CA ALA A 219 -1.93 10.30 -6.52
C ALA A 219 -1.71 8.84 -6.10
N VAL A 220 -2.37 8.35 -5.05
CA VAL A 220 -2.27 6.95 -4.58
C VAL A 220 -2.72 5.96 -5.67
N VAL A 221 -3.85 6.24 -6.34
CA VAL A 221 -4.31 5.40 -7.45
C VAL A 221 -3.28 5.40 -8.59
N THR A 222 -2.75 6.56 -8.95
CA THR A 222 -1.73 6.68 -10.00
C THR A 222 -0.43 5.97 -9.62
N VAL A 223 -0.01 5.99 -8.35
CA VAL A 223 1.14 5.20 -7.85
C VAL A 223 0.93 3.71 -8.14
N GLY A 224 -0.24 3.17 -7.80
CA GLY A 224 -0.57 1.77 -8.04
C GLY A 224 -0.55 1.40 -9.53
N ILE A 225 -1.08 2.29 -10.38
CA ILE A 225 -1.06 2.11 -11.84
C ILE A 225 0.38 2.09 -12.36
N VAL A 226 1.20 3.09 -12.05
CA VAL A 226 2.60 3.15 -12.51
C VAL A 226 3.39 1.94 -12.01
N ALA A 227 3.17 1.50 -10.77
CA ALA A 227 3.81 0.29 -10.25
C ALA A 227 3.40 -0.95 -11.06
N ALA A 228 2.11 -1.12 -11.37
CA ALA A 228 1.67 -2.26 -12.18
C ALA A 228 2.19 -2.22 -13.63
N GLU A 229 2.37 -1.02 -14.19
CA GLU A 229 2.86 -0.79 -15.56
C GLU A 229 4.37 -1.03 -15.69
N GLU A 230 5.17 -0.67 -14.68
CA GLU A 230 6.64 -0.82 -14.72
C GLU A 230 7.12 -2.19 -14.20
N MET A 231 6.34 -2.86 -13.34
CA MET A 231 6.77 -4.13 -12.74
C MET A 231 6.51 -5.35 -13.65
N PRO A 232 7.43 -6.33 -13.68
CA PRO A 232 7.19 -7.64 -14.26
C PRO A 232 5.97 -8.33 -13.61
N ALA A 233 5.24 -9.14 -14.38
CA ALA A 233 3.99 -9.75 -13.93
C ALA A 233 4.14 -10.52 -12.60
N GLY A 234 5.23 -11.28 -12.43
CA GLY A 234 5.50 -12.05 -11.21
C GLY A 234 5.89 -11.23 -9.98
N SER A 235 6.11 -9.91 -10.12
CA SER A 235 6.59 -9.04 -9.03
C SER A 235 5.65 -7.87 -8.71
N ARG A 236 4.49 -7.76 -9.37
CA ARG A 236 3.50 -6.70 -9.12
C ARG A 236 2.97 -6.73 -7.68
N ALA A 237 2.66 -7.91 -7.17
CA ALA A 237 2.16 -8.06 -5.80
C ALA A 237 3.20 -7.60 -4.75
N PHE A 238 4.48 -7.92 -4.98
CA PHE A 238 5.58 -7.45 -4.14
C PHE A 238 5.67 -5.92 -4.13
N ALA A 239 5.61 -5.28 -5.30
CA ALA A 239 5.65 -3.82 -5.41
C ALA A 239 4.47 -3.14 -4.70
N VAL A 240 3.24 -3.62 -4.90
CA VAL A 240 2.05 -3.09 -4.22
C VAL A 240 2.20 -3.21 -2.70
N SER A 241 2.70 -4.34 -2.21
CA SER A 241 2.91 -4.59 -0.78
C SER A 241 3.97 -3.65 -0.19
N LEU A 242 5.08 -3.45 -0.92
CA LEU A 242 6.14 -2.53 -0.52
C LEU A 242 5.64 -1.08 -0.46
N LEU A 243 4.87 -0.65 -1.46
CA LEU A 243 4.28 0.70 -1.50
C LEU A 243 3.29 0.92 -0.37
N ALA A 244 2.44 -0.09 -0.09
CA ALA A 244 1.51 -0.05 1.04
C ALA A 244 2.25 0.04 2.39
N MET A 245 3.36 -0.68 2.55
CA MET A 245 4.20 -0.60 3.75
C MET A 245 4.79 0.80 3.93
N TRP A 246 5.37 1.40 2.88
CA TRP A 246 5.89 2.77 2.95
C TRP A 246 4.79 3.82 3.19
N GLY A 247 3.60 3.63 2.62
CA GLY A 247 2.42 4.44 2.92
C GLY A 247 1.97 4.31 4.38
N GLY A 248 1.95 3.09 4.89
CA GLY A 248 1.69 2.80 6.30
C GLY A 248 2.71 3.45 7.23
N LEU A 249 3.99 3.48 6.85
CA LEU A 249 5.04 4.17 7.59
C LEU A 249 4.80 5.69 7.64
N GLY A 250 4.38 6.29 6.53
CA GLY A 250 3.96 7.70 6.48
C GLY A 250 2.77 8.00 7.39
N ALA A 251 1.76 7.13 7.37
CA ALA A 251 0.61 7.22 8.28
C ALA A 251 1.00 7.00 9.75
N GLY A 252 1.94 6.09 10.03
CA GLY A 252 2.45 5.80 11.36
C GLY A 252 3.32 6.92 11.92
N PHE A 253 4.13 7.58 11.07
CA PHE A 253 4.84 8.81 11.45
C PHE A 253 3.85 9.88 11.92
N ALA A 254 2.69 9.97 11.25
CA ALA A 254 1.62 10.87 11.67
C ALA A 254 1.01 10.50 13.05
N ALA A 255 1.00 9.22 13.43
CA ALA A 255 0.46 8.82 14.74
C ALA A 255 1.52 8.95 15.85
N VAL A 256 2.75 8.48 15.61
CA VAL A 256 3.80 8.33 16.64
C VAL A 256 4.45 9.66 17.01
N PHE A 257 4.76 10.51 16.03
CA PHE A 257 5.44 11.79 16.30
C PHE A 257 4.47 12.95 16.50
N LEU A 258 3.21 12.85 16.05
CA LEU A 258 2.28 13.98 16.07
C LEU A 258 1.29 13.99 17.24
N LEU A 259 0.81 12.81 17.67
CA LEU A 259 -0.20 12.75 18.73
C LEU A 259 0.34 13.28 20.07
N PRO A 260 1.54 12.89 20.54
CA PRO A 260 2.11 13.47 21.78
C PRO A 260 2.31 14.99 21.74
N VAL A 261 2.51 15.57 20.56
CA VAL A 261 2.67 17.03 20.39
C VAL A 261 1.32 17.75 20.53
N ALA A 262 0.21 17.08 20.18
CA ALA A 262 -1.14 17.61 20.37
C ALA A 262 -1.56 17.68 21.84
N ASP A 263 -0.93 16.91 22.74
CA ASP A 263 -1.14 17.01 24.19
C ASP A 263 -0.50 18.27 24.79
N VAL A 264 0.40 18.97 24.07
CA VAL A 264 1.06 20.19 24.57
C VAL A 264 0.12 21.40 24.52
N SER A 265 -0.73 21.50 23.50
CA SER A 265 -1.70 22.59 23.36
C SER A 265 -2.77 22.27 22.32
N GLU A 266 -3.99 22.78 22.52
CA GLU A 266 -5.14 22.55 21.63
C GLU A 266 -4.91 23.06 20.19
N TRP A 267 -4.01 24.01 19.94
CA TRP A 267 -3.70 24.52 18.61
C TRP A 267 -2.60 23.72 17.87
N ALA A 268 -1.86 22.85 18.57
CA ALA A 268 -0.68 22.18 18.02
C ALA A 268 -1.00 21.26 16.83
N TRP A 269 -2.24 20.77 16.70
CA TRP A 269 -2.65 19.98 15.54
C TRP A 269 -2.55 20.76 14.22
N ARG A 270 -2.59 22.10 14.25
CA ARG A 270 -2.42 22.95 13.05
C ARG A 270 -1.01 22.86 12.46
N LEU A 271 0.02 22.71 13.30
CA LEU A 271 1.40 22.53 12.85
C LEU A 271 1.55 21.28 11.99
N LEU A 272 0.70 20.29 12.20
CA LEU A 272 0.70 19.06 11.43
C LEU A 272 0.23 19.30 10.00
N PHE A 273 -0.79 20.13 9.82
CA PHE A 273 -1.18 20.57 8.48
C PHE A 273 -0.06 21.39 7.82
N ALA A 274 0.61 22.28 8.55
CA ALA A 274 1.76 23.02 8.02
C ALA A 274 2.93 22.11 7.61
N LEU A 275 3.19 21.03 8.36
CA LEU A 275 4.23 20.04 8.09
C LEU A 275 4.02 19.31 6.73
N ALA A 276 2.80 19.31 6.19
CA ALA A 276 2.53 18.81 4.84
C ALA A 276 3.41 19.49 3.77
N LEU A 277 3.81 20.76 3.97
CA LEU A 277 4.70 21.49 3.05
C LEU A 277 6.10 20.89 2.97
N CYS A 278 6.58 20.21 4.02
CA CYS A 278 7.84 19.47 3.98
C CYS A 278 7.82 18.29 3.00
N GLY A 279 6.63 17.86 2.55
CA GLY A 279 6.48 16.92 1.44
C GLY A 279 6.86 17.51 0.08
N LEU A 280 6.77 18.84 -0.12
CA LEU A 280 7.02 19.47 -1.42
C LEU A 280 8.47 19.29 -1.94
N PRO A 281 9.53 19.47 -1.12
CA PRO A 281 10.89 19.16 -1.55
C PRO A 281 11.06 17.70 -2.00
N LEU A 282 10.41 16.75 -1.30
CA LEU A 282 10.47 15.33 -1.66
C LEU A 282 9.71 15.06 -2.97
N VAL A 283 8.53 15.65 -3.15
CA VAL A 283 7.77 15.58 -4.42
C VAL A 283 8.59 16.17 -5.57
N ALA A 284 9.26 17.31 -5.36
CA ALA A 284 10.14 17.93 -6.35
C ALA A 284 11.34 17.02 -6.69
N ALA A 285 11.96 16.40 -5.68
CA ALA A 285 13.06 15.46 -5.88
C ALA A 285 12.60 14.20 -6.66
N VAL A 286 11.43 13.65 -6.34
CA VAL A 286 10.80 12.52 -7.06
C VAL A 286 10.48 12.91 -8.50
N SER A 287 9.96 14.12 -8.74
CA SER A 287 9.59 14.60 -10.07
C SER A 287 10.75 14.56 -11.06
N ARG A 288 11.97 14.89 -10.61
CA ARG A 288 13.17 14.90 -11.45
C ARG A 288 13.64 13.48 -11.82
N ARG A 289 13.18 12.46 -11.10
CA ARG A 289 13.70 11.09 -11.21
C ARG A 289 12.70 10.08 -11.75
N LEU A 290 11.40 10.36 -11.69
CA LEU A 290 10.37 9.47 -12.22
C LEU A 290 10.33 9.54 -13.76
N PRO A 291 10.52 8.44 -14.49
CA PRO A 291 10.24 8.37 -15.93
C PRO A 291 8.72 8.32 -16.20
N GLU A 292 8.30 8.57 -17.43
CA GLU A 292 6.92 8.30 -17.84
C GLU A 292 6.70 6.79 -18.05
N SER A 293 5.53 6.31 -17.66
CA SER A 293 5.23 4.87 -17.69
C SER A 293 5.34 4.27 -19.10
N ARG A 294 5.84 3.02 -19.19
CA ARG A 294 5.97 2.28 -20.45
C ARG A 294 4.61 2.03 -21.11
N ARG A 295 3.59 1.73 -20.31
CA ARG A 295 2.26 1.33 -20.82
C ARG A 295 1.41 2.50 -21.28
N PHE A 296 1.56 3.71 -20.71
CA PHE A 296 0.93 4.93 -21.25
C PHE A 296 1.36 5.23 -22.70
N ARG A 297 2.54 4.76 -23.11
CA ARG A 297 3.02 4.89 -24.50
C ARG A 297 2.39 3.88 -25.47
N ALA A 298 1.68 2.87 -24.98
CA ALA A 298 1.01 1.86 -25.80
C ALA A 298 -0.50 2.09 -25.80
N ALA A 299 -1.10 2.29 -26.97
CA ALA A 299 -2.55 2.47 -27.12
C ALA A 299 -3.31 1.19 -26.70
N HIS A 300 -4.39 1.35 -25.94
CA HIS A 300 -5.30 0.26 -25.59
C HIS A 300 -6.72 0.61 -26.05
N PRO A 301 -7.45 -0.32 -26.69
CA PRO A 301 -8.85 -0.11 -27.04
C PRO A 301 -9.77 -0.21 -25.82
N ASP A 302 -10.81 0.62 -25.78
CA ASP A 302 -11.84 0.62 -24.74
C ASP A 302 -12.86 -0.51 -24.98
N ALA A 303 -13.23 -1.24 -23.92
CA ALA A 303 -14.31 -2.22 -23.94
C ALA A 303 -15.58 -1.70 -23.22
N ALA A 304 -16.75 -2.15 -23.68
CA ALA A 304 -18.06 -1.76 -23.17
C ALA A 304 -18.55 -2.68 -22.02
N MET A 305 -19.24 -2.12 -21.02
CA MET A 305 -19.68 -2.82 -19.78
C MET A 305 -20.94 -3.69 -19.91
N THR A 306 -21.44 -3.95 -21.12
CA THR A 306 -22.70 -4.68 -21.33
C THR A 306 -22.62 -6.11 -20.76
N GLY A 307 -23.69 -6.59 -20.10
CA GLY A 307 -23.80 -7.96 -19.59
C GLY A 307 -23.32 -8.22 -18.15
N HIS A 308 -22.58 -7.30 -17.52
CA HIS A 308 -21.90 -7.54 -16.23
C HIS A 308 -22.59 -6.93 -14.99
N GLY A 309 -23.85 -6.49 -15.12
CA GLY A 309 -24.57 -5.71 -14.10
C GLY A 309 -24.79 -6.42 -12.76
N ARG A 310 -25.06 -7.74 -12.75
CA ARG A 310 -25.27 -8.50 -11.51
C ARG A 310 -24.00 -8.64 -10.67
N ARG A 311 -22.85 -8.89 -11.32
CA ARG A 311 -21.53 -8.97 -10.67
C ARG A 311 -21.12 -7.60 -10.12
N PHE A 312 -21.39 -6.55 -10.88
CA PHE A 312 -21.23 -5.17 -10.43
C PHE A 312 -22.08 -4.85 -9.19
N LEU A 313 -23.37 -5.18 -9.23
CA LEU A 313 -24.28 -4.91 -8.10
C LEU A 313 -23.84 -5.66 -6.83
N LEU A 314 -23.41 -6.92 -6.96
CA LEU A 314 -22.91 -7.70 -5.83
C LEU A 314 -21.73 -7.01 -5.14
N LEU A 315 -20.72 -6.58 -5.90
CA LEU A 315 -19.54 -5.92 -5.37
C LEU A 315 -19.84 -4.49 -4.88
N ALA A 316 -20.74 -3.78 -5.54
CA ALA A 316 -21.22 -2.45 -5.14
C ALA A 316 -21.92 -2.49 -3.78
N VAL A 317 -22.89 -3.40 -3.61
CA VAL A 317 -23.62 -3.60 -2.34
C VAL A 317 -22.66 -4.05 -1.25
N SER A 318 -21.74 -4.96 -1.57
CA SER A 318 -20.75 -5.44 -0.60
C SER A 318 -19.80 -4.34 -0.15
N GLY A 319 -19.31 -3.53 -1.08
CA GLY A 319 -18.48 -2.37 -0.78
C GLY A 319 -19.22 -1.34 0.08
N PHE A 320 -20.50 -1.09 -0.22
CA PHE A 320 -21.37 -0.21 0.58
C PHE A 320 -21.53 -0.74 2.01
N LEU A 321 -21.97 -2.00 2.17
CA LEU A 321 -22.23 -2.61 3.48
C LEU A 321 -20.97 -2.69 4.34
N LEU A 322 -19.82 -3.01 3.75
CA LEU A 322 -18.55 -3.06 4.48
C LEU A 322 -18.13 -1.65 4.95
N ASN A 323 -18.18 -0.66 4.05
CA ASN A 323 -17.75 0.70 4.36
C ASN A 323 -18.75 1.47 5.23
N LEU A 324 -20.00 1.02 5.31
CA LEU A 324 -20.97 1.51 6.27
C LEU A 324 -20.43 1.43 7.71
N PHE A 325 -19.69 0.38 8.04
CA PHE A 325 -19.08 0.20 9.37
C PHE A 325 -17.58 0.56 9.39
N LEU A 326 -16.82 0.10 8.40
CA LEU A 326 -15.35 0.20 8.44
C LEU A 326 -14.87 1.66 8.49
N ALA A 327 -15.54 2.56 7.75
CA ALA A 327 -15.19 3.97 7.74
C ALA A 327 -15.42 4.64 9.11
N PRO A 328 -16.63 4.61 9.72
CA PRO A 328 -16.80 5.21 11.04
C PRO A 328 -15.96 4.52 12.12
N ALA A 329 -15.80 3.19 12.10
CA ALA A 329 -14.97 2.48 13.06
C ALA A 329 -13.51 2.99 13.05
N ALA A 330 -12.93 3.19 11.86
CA ALA A 330 -11.58 3.72 11.73
C ALA A 330 -11.47 5.23 12.03
N GLN A 331 -12.52 6.02 11.77
CA GLN A 331 -12.47 7.47 11.97
C GLN A 331 -12.77 7.90 13.41
N PHE A 332 -13.70 7.23 14.08
CA PHE A 332 -14.07 7.53 15.48
C PHE A 332 -13.26 6.73 16.51
N SER A 333 -12.30 5.89 16.11
CA SER A 333 -11.47 5.13 17.05
C SER A 333 -10.68 6.04 17.98
N ASN A 334 -10.06 7.09 17.44
CA ASN A 334 -9.29 8.05 18.23
C ASN A 334 -10.20 8.84 19.17
N GLU A 335 -11.38 9.24 18.68
CA GLU A 335 -12.38 9.94 19.49
C GLU A 335 -12.83 9.09 20.67
N TYR A 336 -13.15 7.81 20.44
CA TYR A 336 -13.54 6.86 21.49
C TYR A 336 -12.42 6.64 22.51
N LEU A 337 -11.19 6.40 22.05
CA LEU A 337 -10.05 6.19 22.95
C LEU A 337 -9.76 7.44 23.79
N ARG A 338 -9.90 8.63 23.22
CA ARG A 338 -9.70 9.89 23.96
C ARG A 338 -10.84 10.19 24.92
N THR A 339 -12.09 10.21 24.44
CA THR A 339 -13.24 10.74 25.19
C THR A 339 -13.85 9.72 26.16
N GLU A 340 -13.98 8.45 25.75
CA GLU A 340 -14.63 7.41 26.55
C GLU A 340 -13.64 6.54 27.32
N ARG A 341 -12.37 6.48 26.87
CA ARG A 341 -11.31 5.72 27.54
C ARG A 341 -10.26 6.59 28.22
N GLY A 342 -10.29 7.90 28.03
CA GLY A 342 -9.37 8.83 28.67
C GLY A 342 -7.90 8.61 28.28
N PHE A 343 -7.64 8.07 27.09
CA PHE A 343 -6.27 7.85 26.63
C PHE A 343 -5.64 9.19 26.23
N SER A 344 -4.41 9.42 26.70
CA SER A 344 -3.56 10.48 26.16
C SER A 344 -3.21 10.18 24.69
N ALA A 345 -2.83 11.21 23.95
CA ALA A 345 -2.52 11.08 22.54
C ALA A 345 -1.34 10.12 22.30
N GLY A 346 -0.34 10.12 23.19
CA GLY A 346 0.75 9.12 23.17
C GLY A 346 0.27 7.68 23.40
N ARG A 347 -0.72 7.47 24.28
CA ARG A 347 -1.30 6.13 24.50
C ARG A 347 -2.12 5.65 23.31
N ILE A 348 -2.81 6.57 22.60
CA ILE A 348 -3.51 6.25 21.35
C ILE A 348 -2.52 5.84 20.25
N ALA A 349 -1.37 6.53 20.14
CA ALA A 349 -0.32 6.16 19.21
C ALA A 349 0.24 4.76 19.50
N LEU A 350 0.57 4.48 20.76
CA LEU A 350 1.05 3.16 21.20
C LEU A 350 0.00 2.08 20.95
N PHE A 351 -1.26 2.37 21.27
CA PHE A 351 -2.39 1.47 21.02
C PHE A 351 -2.50 1.10 19.54
N THR A 352 -2.49 2.10 18.66
CA THR A 352 -2.57 1.90 17.21
C THR A 352 -1.37 1.10 16.70
N PHE A 353 -0.16 1.43 17.15
CA PHE A 353 1.05 0.72 16.73
C PHE A 353 1.03 -0.76 17.13
N ILE A 354 0.70 -1.07 18.39
CA ILE A 354 0.66 -2.44 18.92
C ILE A 354 -0.45 -3.27 18.27
N THR A 355 -1.62 -2.66 18.04
CA THR A 355 -2.80 -3.41 17.57
C THR A 355 -2.87 -3.50 16.04
N ALA A 356 -2.36 -2.51 15.29
CA ALA A 356 -2.43 -2.51 13.83
C ALA A 356 -1.27 -3.27 13.16
N THR A 357 -0.05 -3.21 13.70
CA THR A 357 1.14 -3.85 13.10
C THR A 357 0.96 -5.37 12.91
N PRO A 358 0.43 -6.11 13.91
CA PRO A 358 0.16 -7.54 13.75
C PRO A 358 -0.95 -7.87 12.74
N GLY A 359 -1.72 -6.89 12.26
CA GLY A 359 -2.69 -7.09 11.18
C GLY A 359 -2.05 -7.65 9.89
N SER A 360 -0.76 -7.39 9.66
CA SER A 360 0.02 -7.99 8.57
C SER A 360 0.02 -9.53 8.59
N ILE A 361 -0.03 -10.14 9.79
CA ILE A 361 -0.16 -11.60 9.96
C ILE A 361 -1.49 -12.07 9.37
N GLY A 362 -2.57 -11.31 9.59
CA GLY A 362 -3.89 -11.56 9.03
C GLY A 362 -3.89 -11.60 7.50
N ILE A 363 -3.13 -10.71 6.86
CA ILE A 363 -2.98 -10.70 5.39
C ILE A 363 -2.27 -11.98 4.91
N ILE A 364 -1.16 -12.35 5.55
CA ILE A 364 -0.35 -13.52 5.15
C ILE A 364 -1.14 -14.82 5.35
N VAL A 365 -1.72 -15.00 6.54
CA VAL A 365 -2.48 -16.19 6.89
C VAL A 365 -3.79 -16.25 6.10
N GLY A 366 -4.49 -15.12 5.98
CA GLY A 366 -5.72 -15.00 5.21
C GLY A 366 -5.53 -15.34 3.73
N GLY A 367 -4.42 -14.93 3.11
CA GLY A 367 -4.09 -15.31 1.75
C GLY A 367 -3.97 -16.81 1.56
N ARG A 368 -3.21 -17.49 2.44
CA ARG A 368 -3.04 -18.96 2.39
C ARG A 368 -4.33 -19.72 2.66
N LEU A 369 -5.15 -19.24 3.58
CA LEU A 369 -6.44 -19.88 3.88
C LEU A 369 -7.45 -19.65 2.76
N ALA A 370 -7.41 -18.49 2.10
CA ALA A 370 -8.31 -18.16 1.00
C ALA A 370 -8.09 -19.03 -0.25
N GLU A 371 -6.95 -19.71 -0.36
CA GLU A 371 -6.75 -20.76 -1.37
C GLU A 371 -7.63 -21.98 -1.10
N ARG A 372 -7.87 -22.34 0.18
CA ARG A 372 -8.65 -23.54 0.55
C ARG A 372 -10.16 -23.33 0.59
N GLY A 373 -10.63 -22.09 0.57
CA GLY A 373 -12.05 -21.74 0.66
C GLY A 373 -12.23 -20.25 0.86
N ARG A 374 -12.32 -19.49 -0.23
CA ARG A 374 -12.24 -18.02 -0.20
C ARG A 374 -13.47 -17.39 0.43
N ARG A 375 -14.66 -17.93 0.15
CA ARG A 375 -15.91 -17.41 0.72
C ARG A 375 -15.94 -17.50 2.24
N VAL A 376 -15.53 -18.65 2.78
CA VAL A 376 -15.52 -18.90 4.23
C VAL A 376 -14.53 -17.98 4.92
N VAL A 377 -13.32 -17.83 4.39
CA VAL A 377 -12.31 -16.93 4.95
C VAL A 377 -12.77 -15.48 4.90
N ALA A 378 -13.39 -15.05 3.79
CA ALA A 378 -13.96 -13.71 3.70
C ALA A 378 -15.09 -13.49 4.72
N ALA A 379 -16.00 -14.44 4.89
CA ALA A 379 -17.10 -14.33 5.86
C ALA A 379 -16.59 -14.30 7.31
N ILE A 380 -15.62 -15.16 7.66
CA ILE A 380 -14.99 -15.17 8.99
C ILE A 380 -14.20 -13.87 9.23
N GLY A 381 -13.45 -13.39 8.23
CA GLY A 381 -12.69 -12.15 8.34
C GLY A 381 -13.59 -10.93 8.57
N VAL A 382 -14.71 -10.84 7.82
CA VAL A 382 -15.70 -9.77 7.99
C VAL A 382 -16.41 -9.89 9.33
N ALA A 383 -17.05 -11.04 9.62
CA ALA A 383 -17.86 -11.19 10.83
C ALA A 383 -17.00 -11.14 12.10
N GLY A 384 -15.87 -11.84 12.11
CA GLY A 384 -14.94 -11.88 13.23
C GLY A 384 -14.21 -10.55 13.43
N GLY A 385 -13.76 -9.92 12.34
CA GLY A 385 -13.12 -8.60 12.39
C GLY A 385 -14.06 -7.53 12.93
N VAL A 386 -15.26 -7.43 12.36
CA VAL A 386 -16.29 -6.46 12.80
C VAL A 386 -16.75 -6.75 14.23
N GLY A 387 -17.02 -8.01 14.56
CA GLY A 387 -17.41 -8.41 15.92
C GLY A 387 -16.36 -8.02 16.96
N ALA A 388 -15.08 -8.30 16.69
CA ALA A 388 -13.98 -7.91 17.56
C ALA A 388 -13.83 -6.38 17.67
N THR A 389 -14.00 -5.64 16.57
CA THR A 389 -14.02 -4.17 16.61
C THR A 389 -15.18 -3.64 17.43
N VAL A 390 -16.40 -4.16 17.29
CA VAL A 390 -17.55 -3.77 18.13
C VAL A 390 -17.25 -4.05 19.60
N LEU A 391 -16.71 -5.23 19.93
CA LEU A 391 -16.33 -5.55 21.30
C LEU A 391 -15.29 -4.57 21.84
N MET A 392 -14.31 -4.15 21.04
CA MET A 392 -13.35 -3.10 21.40
C MET A 392 -14.04 -1.77 21.77
N PHE A 393 -15.15 -1.43 21.10
CA PHE A 393 -15.96 -0.24 21.44
C PHE A 393 -16.88 -0.42 22.65
N LEU A 394 -17.10 -1.66 23.13
CA LEU A 394 -17.98 -1.95 24.26
C LEU A 394 -17.24 -2.23 25.57
N VAL A 395 -15.98 -2.70 25.51
CA VAL A 395 -15.21 -3.07 26.70
C VAL A 395 -14.16 -2.03 27.10
N SER A 396 -13.75 -2.05 28.36
CA SER A 396 -12.70 -1.20 28.94
C SER A 396 -11.51 -2.03 29.43
N GLY A 397 -10.37 -1.37 29.75
CA GLY A 397 -9.20 -2.03 30.34
C GLY A 397 -8.33 -2.81 29.35
N TRP A 398 -7.69 -3.89 29.80
CA TRP A 398 -6.84 -4.73 28.95
C TRP A 398 -7.61 -5.53 27.86
N PRO A 399 -8.87 -5.98 28.05
CA PRO A 399 -9.62 -6.67 26.99
C PRO A 399 -9.80 -5.83 25.72
N LEU A 400 -9.86 -4.50 25.85
CA LEU A 400 -9.93 -3.57 24.72
C LEU A 400 -8.71 -3.71 23.77
N TRP A 401 -7.52 -3.99 24.31
CA TRP A 401 -6.31 -4.23 23.52
C TRP A 401 -6.38 -5.55 22.77
N VAL A 402 -6.87 -6.60 23.44
CA VAL A 402 -7.00 -7.93 22.86
C VAL A 402 -8.03 -7.95 21.73
N TRP A 403 -9.19 -7.32 21.92
CA TRP A 403 -10.21 -7.23 20.87
C TRP A 403 -9.77 -6.36 19.70
N SER A 404 -9.04 -5.26 19.95
CA SER A 404 -8.46 -4.46 18.87
C SER A 404 -7.44 -5.26 18.05
N LEU A 405 -6.52 -5.95 18.73
CA LEU A 405 -5.52 -6.81 18.08
C LEU A 405 -6.20 -7.92 17.26
N THR A 406 -7.19 -8.60 17.85
CA THR A 406 -7.96 -9.66 17.18
C THR A 406 -8.71 -9.12 15.96
N GLY A 407 -9.36 -7.96 16.10
CA GLY A 407 -10.07 -7.28 15.03
C GLY A 407 -9.14 -6.88 13.88
N SER A 408 -7.95 -6.37 14.18
CA SER A 408 -6.94 -6.05 13.17
C SER A 408 -6.46 -7.29 12.41
N ILE A 409 -6.22 -8.42 13.08
CA ILE A 409 -5.78 -9.66 12.43
C ILE A 409 -6.89 -10.25 11.57
N LEU A 410 -8.10 -10.42 12.12
CA LEU A 410 -9.24 -10.99 11.38
C LEU A 410 -9.71 -10.07 10.25
N GLY A 411 -9.81 -8.77 10.53
CA GLY A 411 -10.19 -7.76 9.54
C GLY A 411 -9.20 -7.70 8.38
N ALA A 412 -7.90 -7.78 8.65
CA ALA A 412 -6.88 -7.77 7.60
C ALA A 412 -6.91 -9.01 6.70
N ALA A 413 -7.34 -10.17 7.19
CA ALA A 413 -7.55 -11.37 6.36
C ALA A 413 -8.63 -11.18 5.28
N THR A 414 -9.54 -10.22 5.48
CA THR A 414 -10.56 -9.85 4.49
C THR A 414 -9.96 -9.24 3.22
N VAL A 415 -8.80 -8.57 3.31
CA VAL A 415 -8.16 -7.90 2.18
C VAL A 415 -7.81 -8.87 1.05
N PRO A 416 -7.02 -9.95 1.27
CA PRO A 416 -6.75 -10.95 0.23
C PRO A 416 -7.98 -11.81 -0.11
N ALA A 417 -8.95 -11.97 0.80
CA ALA A 417 -10.12 -12.80 0.53
C ALA A 417 -11.16 -12.11 -0.37
N LEU A 418 -11.43 -10.82 -0.15
CA LEU A 418 -12.39 -10.04 -0.94
C LEU A 418 -11.77 -9.25 -2.09
N GLY A 419 -10.53 -8.79 -1.93
CA GLY A 419 -9.87 -7.90 -2.90
C GLY A 419 -9.65 -8.51 -4.28
N VAL A 420 -9.71 -9.83 -4.39
CA VAL A 420 -9.45 -10.55 -5.64
C VAL A 420 -10.72 -10.78 -6.46
N TYR A 421 -11.92 -10.75 -5.85
CA TYR A 421 -13.17 -10.82 -6.61
C TYR A 421 -13.37 -9.63 -7.56
N GLY A 422 -12.82 -8.46 -7.21
CA GLY A 422 -12.84 -7.28 -8.06
C GLY A 422 -12.22 -7.53 -9.44
N PRO A 423 -10.98 -8.01 -9.55
CA PRO A 423 -10.40 -8.39 -10.83
C PRO A 423 -10.91 -9.75 -11.38
N GLU A 424 -11.22 -10.74 -10.56
CA GLU A 424 -11.62 -12.08 -11.04
C GLU A 424 -13.02 -12.12 -11.70
N LEU A 425 -13.96 -11.31 -11.23
CA LEU A 425 -15.35 -11.34 -11.71
C LEU A 425 -15.60 -10.53 -12.99
N PHE A 426 -14.58 -9.85 -13.50
CA PHE A 426 -14.70 -9.10 -14.76
C PHE A 426 -13.59 -9.50 -15.74
N PRO A 427 -13.89 -9.50 -17.05
CA PRO A 427 -12.90 -9.76 -18.09
C PRO A 427 -11.84 -8.66 -18.09
N THR A 428 -10.65 -9.01 -18.57
CA THR A 428 -9.43 -8.20 -18.42
C THR A 428 -9.59 -6.76 -18.95
N SER A 429 -10.37 -6.58 -20.01
CA SER A 429 -10.68 -5.28 -20.63
C SER A 429 -11.62 -4.38 -19.80
N LEU A 430 -12.43 -4.96 -18.90
CA LEU A 430 -13.42 -4.25 -18.09
C LEU A 430 -13.02 -4.07 -16.62
N ARG A 431 -12.01 -4.81 -16.14
CA ARG A 431 -11.57 -4.79 -14.72
C ARG A 431 -11.35 -3.38 -14.20
N GLY A 432 -10.61 -2.54 -14.93
CA GLY A 432 -10.28 -1.18 -14.47
C GLY A 432 -11.53 -0.31 -14.29
N ARG A 433 -12.42 -0.29 -15.28
CA ARG A 433 -13.66 0.51 -15.26
C ARG A 433 -14.64 0.03 -14.20
N ALA A 434 -14.85 -1.29 -14.10
CA ALA A 434 -15.78 -1.87 -13.12
C ALA A 434 -15.31 -1.63 -11.68
N ASN A 435 -14.03 -1.87 -11.38
CA ASN A 435 -13.48 -1.62 -10.05
C ASN A 435 -13.52 -0.13 -9.69
N GLY A 436 -13.27 0.77 -10.65
CA GLY A 436 -13.45 2.20 -10.47
C GLY A 436 -14.88 2.58 -10.05
N LEU A 437 -15.88 2.08 -10.77
CA LEU A 437 -17.29 2.34 -10.47
C LEU A 437 -17.76 1.73 -9.14
N ILE A 438 -17.23 0.56 -8.74
CA ILE A 438 -17.56 -0.09 -7.46
C ILE A 438 -17.13 0.76 -6.26
N THR A 439 -16.10 1.61 -6.42
CA THR A 439 -15.67 2.50 -5.33
C THR A 439 -16.71 3.56 -4.95
N VAL A 440 -17.61 3.94 -5.88
CA VAL A 440 -18.63 4.97 -5.61
C VAL A 440 -19.64 4.50 -4.55
N PRO A 441 -20.30 3.34 -4.69
CA PRO A 441 -21.10 2.73 -3.63
C PRO A 441 -20.37 2.56 -2.29
N ALA A 442 -19.10 2.15 -2.32
CA ALA A 442 -18.29 2.03 -1.10
C ALA A 442 -18.10 3.38 -0.38
N ARG A 443 -17.93 4.48 -1.14
CA ARG A 443 -17.85 5.83 -0.58
C ARG A 443 -19.19 6.31 -0.04
N LEU A 444 -20.30 6.00 -0.72
CA LEU A 444 -21.64 6.29 -0.20
C LEU A 444 -21.92 5.55 1.12
N GLY A 445 -21.48 4.30 1.24
CA GLY A 445 -21.53 3.56 2.51
C GLY A 445 -20.75 4.27 3.61
N SER A 446 -19.53 4.75 3.29
CA SER A 446 -18.73 5.55 4.23
C SER A 446 -19.46 6.81 4.70
N VAL A 447 -20.07 7.57 3.77
CA VAL A 447 -20.84 8.79 4.07
C VAL A 447 -22.01 8.47 5.00
N ALA A 448 -22.82 7.46 4.63
CA ALA A 448 -23.97 7.05 5.42
C ALA A 448 -23.55 6.61 6.84
N GLY A 449 -22.47 5.85 6.95
CA GLY A 449 -21.96 5.35 8.23
C GLY A 449 -21.42 6.44 9.15
N LEU A 450 -20.65 7.38 8.59
CA LEU A 450 -20.09 8.50 9.34
C LEU A 450 -21.17 9.46 9.86
N LEU A 451 -22.18 9.74 9.05
CA LEU A 451 -23.34 10.52 9.48
C LEU A 451 -24.12 9.77 10.56
N ALA A 452 -24.46 8.50 10.32
CA ALA A 452 -25.23 7.70 11.27
C ALA A 452 -24.53 7.62 12.64
N VAL A 453 -23.25 7.27 12.70
CA VAL A 453 -22.51 7.23 13.98
C VAL A 453 -22.40 8.61 14.61
N GLY A 454 -22.14 9.66 13.82
CA GLY A 454 -22.06 11.02 14.36
C GLY A 454 -23.35 11.43 15.07
N PHE A 455 -24.52 11.22 14.45
CA PHE A 455 -25.81 11.55 15.06
C PHE A 455 -26.16 10.63 16.23
N LEU A 456 -26.03 9.31 16.05
CA LEU A 456 -26.35 8.35 17.11
C LEU A 456 -25.48 8.56 18.34
N ALA A 457 -24.17 8.72 18.17
CA ALA A 457 -23.24 8.91 19.28
C ALA A 457 -23.43 10.24 20.01
N THR A 458 -23.98 11.26 19.32
CA THR A 458 -24.38 12.51 19.99
C THR A 458 -25.65 12.31 20.81
N SER A 459 -26.63 11.56 20.30
CA SER A 459 -27.88 11.29 21.02
C SER A 459 -27.75 10.29 22.19
N LEU A 460 -26.85 9.32 22.05
CA LEU A 460 -26.63 8.23 23.01
C LEU A 460 -25.47 8.52 23.97
N ASP A 461 -24.79 9.65 23.80
CA ASP A 461 -23.55 10.06 24.45
C ASP A 461 -22.38 9.04 24.40
N THR A 462 -22.54 7.97 23.61
CA THR A 462 -21.63 6.83 23.56
C THR A 462 -21.46 6.32 22.13
N LEU A 463 -20.23 5.95 21.75
CA LEU A 463 -19.89 5.45 20.42
C LEU A 463 -20.17 3.94 20.28
N GLY A 464 -20.07 3.18 21.37
CA GLY A 464 -20.23 1.72 21.37
C GLY A 464 -21.54 1.20 20.79
N PRO A 465 -22.71 1.62 21.32
CA PRO A 465 -24.01 1.18 20.80
C PRO A 465 -24.25 1.61 19.35
N ALA A 466 -23.76 2.79 18.96
CA ALA A 466 -23.83 3.26 17.58
C ALA A 466 -23.04 2.33 16.64
N MET A 467 -21.81 1.95 17.01
CA MET A 467 -21.01 0.99 16.23
C MET A 467 -21.67 -0.39 16.16
N ALA A 468 -22.26 -0.87 17.27
CA ALA A 468 -22.96 -2.15 17.30
C ALA A 468 -24.15 -2.19 16.34
N LEU A 469 -24.92 -1.09 16.23
CA LEU A 469 -26.00 -1.01 15.26
C LEU A 469 -25.49 -1.06 13.82
N LEU A 470 -24.43 -0.32 13.50
CA LEU A 470 -23.88 -0.30 12.14
C LEU A 470 -23.20 -1.61 11.74
N ALA A 471 -22.79 -2.44 12.71
CA ALA A 471 -22.26 -3.78 12.47
C ALA A 471 -23.28 -4.73 11.82
N LEU A 472 -24.58 -4.41 11.85
CA LEU A 472 -25.61 -5.13 11.09
C LEU A 472 -25.31 -5.12 9.58
N GLY A 473 -24.74 -4.04 9.04
CA GLY A 473 -24.37 -3.96 7.63
C GLY A 473 -23.37 -5.04 7.22
N PRO A 474 -22.18 -5.11 7.85
CA PRO A 474 -21.24 -6.19 7.63
C PRO A 474 -21.75 -7.59 8.03
N ALA A 475 -22.66 -7.70 9.00
CA ALA A 475 -23.28 -8.99 9.32
C ALA A 475 -24.14 -9.50 8.16
N VAL A 476 -24.94 -8.62 7.53
CA VAL A 476 -25.65 -8.93 6.28
C VAL A 476 -24.66 -9.26 5.17
N LEU A 477 -23.55 -8.53 5.07
CA LEU A 477 -22.51 -8.83 4.10
C LEU A 477 -21.92 -10.24 4.31
N ALA A 478 -21.66 -10.68 5.53
CA ALA A 478 -21.15 -12.02 5.80
C ALA A 478 -22.12 -13.10 5.27
N VAL A 479 -23.43 -12.88 5.42
CA VAL A 479 -24.47 -13.76 4.83
C VAL A 479 -24.44 -13.70 3.29
N VAL A 480 -24.35 -12.49 2.71
CA VAL A 480 -24.26 -12.30 1.25
C VAL A 480 -23.02 -12.99 0.67
N ILE A 481 -21.88 -12.94 1.36
CA ILE A 481 -20.65 -13.64 0.97
C ILE A 481 -20.89 -15.16 0.93
N MET A 482 -21.56 -15.71 1.94
CA MET A 482 -21.82 -17.14 1.99
C MET A 482 -22.81 -17.61 0.91
N VAL A 483 -23.82 -16.80 0.59
CA VAL A 483 -24.92 -17.19 -0.30
C VAL A 483 -24.69 -16.82 -1.77
N ALA A 484 -24.12 -15.65 -2.05
CA ALA A 484 -24.16 -15.04 -3.38
C ALA A 484 -22.78 -14.92 -4.07
N TYR A 485 -21.68 -14.92 -3.32
CA TYR A 485 -20.36 -14.92 -3.95
C TYR A 485 -20.09 -16.27 -4.62
N PRO A 486 -19.47 -16.34 -5.80
CA PRO A 486 -18.97 -17.58 -6.38
C PRO A 486 -17.70 -18.04 -5.64
N GLU A 487 -17.32 -19.32 -5.77
CA GLU A 487 -16.11 -19.85 -5.12
C GLU A 487 -15.08 -19.80 -6.23
N THR A 488 -14.12 -18.89 -6.10
CA THR A 488 -13.10 -18.66 -7.13
C THR A 488 -11.77 -19.34 -6.78
N ALA A 489 -11.68 -19.98 -5.60
CA ALA A 489 -10.52 -20.79 -5.24
C ALA A 489 -10.25 -21.87 -6.30
N HIS A 490 -9.01 -21.91 -6.79
CA HIS A 490 -8.50 -22.87 -7.78
C HIS A 490 -9.18 -22.85 -9.18
N LEU A 491 -9.96 -21.82 -9.51
CA LEU A 491 -10.51 -21.65 -10.86
C LEU A 491 -9.63 -20.73 -11.70
N GLU A 492 -9.34 -21.17 -12.93
CA GLU A 492 -8.67 -20.34 -13.94
C GLU A 492 -9.57 -19.18 -14.38
N LEU A 493 -8.96 -18.02 -14.70
CA LEU A 493 -9.68 -16.78 -15.02
C LEU A 493 -10.54 -16.95 -16.28
N GLU A 494 -10.09 -17.80 -17.19
CA GLU A 494 -10.71 -18.15 -18.47
C GLU A 494 -11.98 -18.98 -18.26
N LYS A 495 -12.07 -19.76 -17.17
CA LYS A 495 -13.30 -20.47 -16.76
C LYS A 495 -14.33 -19.53 -16.12
N LEU A 496 -13.86 -18.47 -15.46
CA LEU A 496 -14.71 -17.45 -14.82
C LEU A 496 -15.22 -16.42 -15.84
N ASN A 497 -14.42 -16.13 -16.86
CA ASN A 497 -14.69 -15.20 -17.95
C ASN A 497 -14.40 -15.87 -19.30
N PRO A 498 -15.38 -16.57 -19.90
CA PRO A 498 -15.21 -17.25 -21.19
C PRO A 498 -14.79 -16.33 -22.33
N GLU A 499 -15.04 -15.02 -22.19
CA GLU A 499 -14.66 -13.96 -23.14
C GLU A 499 -13.15 -13.73 -23.23
N ASP A 500 -12.38 -14.16 -22.21
CA ASP A 500 -10.91 -14.03 -22.17
C ASP A 500 -10.21 -15.28 -22.77
N ALA A 501 -10.96 -16.34 -23.14
CA ALA A 501 -10.39 -17.53 -23.76
C ALA A 501 -9.97 -17.25 -25.21
N THR A 502 -8.69 -17.50 -25.54
CA THR A 502 -8.22 -17.47 -26.93
C THR A 502 -9.05 -18.44 -27.78
N PRO A 503 -9.60 -18.02 -28.93
CA PRO A 503 -10.26 -18.95 -29.84
C PRO A 503 -9.28 -20.06 -30.23
N PRO A 504 -9.73 -21.31 -30.43
CA PRO A 504 -8.86 -22.39 -30.86
C PRO A 504 -8.17 -21.98 -32.18
N GLU A 505 -6.85 -22.15 -32.23
CA GLU A 505 -6.10 -21.98 -33.47
C GLU A 505 -6.70 -22.92 -34.54
N PRO A 506 -6.95 -22.43 -35.76
CA PRO A 506 -7.61 -23.19 -36.82
C PRO A 506 -6.78 -24.37 -37.34
#